data_AF-A0A1G6YFH8-F1
#
_entry.id   AF-A0A1G6YFH8-F1
#
_cell.length_a   1.000
_cell.length_b   1.000
_cell.length_c   1.000
_cell.angle_alpha   90.00
_cell.angle_beta   90.00
_cell.angle_gamma   90.00
#
_symmetry.space_group_name_H-M   'P 1'
#
loop_
_entity.id
_entity.type
_entity.pdbx_description
1 polymer ?
#
loop_
_entity_poly.entity_id
_entity_poly.type
_entity_poly.pdbx_seq_one_letter_code
_entity_poly.pdbx_strand_id
1 'polypeptide(L)' 'MKESDTAIRGYVTKPKIFDEALHVRARAGTKARIDALRGPVRQGDFVRVLLEEALEARERDARTVKDRQHLSGGE' A
#
# COMPACT_ATOMS: atom_id res chain seq x y z
N MET A 1 -5.40 32.64 5.36
CA MET A 1 -5.49 31.27 4.79
C MET A 1 -4.95 30.31 5.84
N LYS A 2 -5.73 29.30 6.25
CA LYS A 2 -5.24 28.28 7.20
C LYS A 2 -4.31 27.36 6.43
N GLU A 3 -3.04 27.30 6.83
CA GLU A 3 -2.05 26.39 6.26
C GLU A 3 -2.57 24.95 6.41
N SER A 4 -2.59 24.21 5.31
CA SER A 4 -2.92 22.78 5.35
C SER A 4 -1.89 22.07 6.23
N ASP A 5 -2.39 21.33 7.22
CA ASP A 5 -1.67 20.49 8.19
C ASP A 5 -0.87 19.33 7.55
N THR A 6 -0.75 19.32 6.22
CA THR A 6 0.06 18.41 5.41
C THR A 6 1.42 18.99 5.00
N ALA A 7 1.75 20.21 5.40
CA ALA A 7 3.09 20.76 5.24
C ALA A 7 4.05 20.06 6.22
N ILE A 8 4.56 18.88 5.85
CA ILE A 8 5.63 18.19 6.57
C ILE A 8 6.91 19.03 6.42
N ARG A 9 7.08 19.99 7.35
CA ARG A 9 8.29 20.83 7.47
C ARG A 9 9.40 19.97 8.08
N GLY A 10 10.08 19.25 7.22
CA GLY A 10 11.23 18.42 7.56
C GLY A 10 11.54 17.56 6.37
N TYR A 11 12.76 17.65 5.85
CA TYR A 11 13.29 16.67 4.91
C TYR A 11 13.20 15.30 5.58
N VAL A 12 12.12 14.57 5.34
CA VAL A 12 12.06 13.15 5.65
C VAL A 12 13.00 12.52 4.64
N THR A 13 14.24 12.29 5.04
CA THR A 13 15.17 11.42 4.34
C THR A 13 14.61 10.00 4.39
N LYS A 14 13.53 9.75 3.64
CA LYS A 14 13.10 8.40 3.32
C LYS A 14 14.32 7.72 2.69
N PRO A 15 14.70 6.52 3.14
CA PRO A 15 15.73 5.74 2.47
C PRO A 15 15.43 5.70 0.97
N LYS A 16 16.44 5.92 0.11
CA LYS A 16 16.32 5.97 -1.37
C LYS A 16 15.79 4.68 -2.03
N ILE A 17 15.33 3.72 -1.22
CA ILE A 17 14.80 2.43 -1.67
C ILE A 17 13.34 2.58 -2.14
N PHE A 18 12.63 3.61 -1.68
CA PHE A 18 11.25 3.88 -2.08
C PHE A 18 11.18 5.23 -2.79
N ASP A 19 10.84 5.21 -4.07
CA ASP A 19 10.82 6.37 -4.98
C ASP A 19 9.40 6.75 -5.43
N GLU A 20 8.42 5.85 -5.33
CA GLU A 20 7.03 6.11 -5.67
C GLU A 20 6.19 6.61 -4.48
N ALA A 21 5.35 7.62 -4.72
CA ALA A 21 4.45 8.21 -3.72
C ALA A 21 2.97 8.02 -4.09
N LEU A 22 2.22 7.31 -3.25
CA LEU A 22 0.79 7.07 -3.43
C LEU A 22 -0.04 7.97 -2.51
N HIS A 23 -1.09 8.57 -3.08
CA HIS A 23 -2.07 9.37 -2.36
C HIS A 23 -3.42 8.66 -2.39
N VAL A 24 -3.99 8.36 -1.21
CA VAL A 24 -5.24 7.60 -1.10
C VAL A 24 -6.25 8.33 -0.24
N ARG A 25 -7.53 8.22 -0.61
CA ARG A 25 -8.65 8.59 0.27
C ARG A 25 -9.17 7.33 0.94
N ALA A 26 -9.37 7.39 2.25
CA ALA A 26 -9.88 6.29 3.05
C ALA A 26 -11.14 6.70 3.81
N ARG A 27 -11.93 5.71 4.24
CA ARG A 27 -13.10 5.94 5.11
C ARG A 27 -12.68 6.59 6.43
N ALA A 28 -13.61 7.31 7.04
CA ALA A 28 -13.43 7.87 8.37
C ALA A 28 -13.04 6.77 9.37
N GLY A 29 -12.11 7.08 10.28
CA GLY A 29 -11.60 6.13 11.27
C GLY A 29 -10.49 5.18 10.77
N THR A 30 -10.20 5.10 9.47
CA THR A 30 -9.14 4.22 8.96
C THR A 30 -7.77 4.55 9.56
N LYS A 31 -7.43 5.84 9.73
CA LYS A 31 -6.16 6.24 10.37
C LYS A 31 -6.09 5.74 11.83
N ALA A 32 -7.15 5.93 12.61
CA ALA A 32 -7.20 5.47 13.99
C ALA A 32 -7.06 3.94 14.10
N ARG A 33 -7.67 3.20 13.16
CA ARG A 33 -7.48 1.73 13.05
C ARG A 33 -6.03 1.37 12.76
N ILE A 34 -5.37 2.07 11.84
CA ILE A 34 -3.96 1.85 11.53
C ILE A 34 -3.10 2.14 12.77
N ASP A 35 -3.32 3.26 13.45
CA ASP A 35 -2.57 3.64 14.64
C ASP A 35 -2.73 2.63 15.79
N ALA A 36 -3.93 2.06 15.96
CA ALA A 36 -4.18 1.01 16.94
C ALA A 36 -3.50 -0.32 16.59
N LEU A 37 -3.39 -0.67 15.30
CA LEU A 37 -2.85 -1.96 14.84
C LEU A 37 -1.34 -1.95 14.64
N ARG A 38 -0.74 -0.82 14.25
CA ARG A 38 0.69 -0.76 13.90
C ARG A 38 1.64 -0.86 15.10
N GLY A 39 1.15 -0.61 16.32
CA GLY A 39 1.98 -0.58 17.52
C GLY A 39 3.18 0.37 17.35
N PRO A 40 4.43 -0.10 17.59
CA PRO A 40 5.63 0.72 17.47
C PRO A 40 6.08 0.98 16.02
N VAL A 41 5.49 0.30 15.03
CA VAL A 41 5.91 0.39 13.62
C VAL A 41 5.51 1.75 13.03
N ARG A 42 6.36 2.32 12.18
CA ARG A 42 6.05 3.57 11.46
C ARG A 42 4.82 3.36 10.57
N GLN A 43 3.92 4.33 10.55
CA GLN A 43 2.67 4.25 9.76
C GLN A 43 2.93 3.91 8.29
N GLY A 44 3.94 4.53 7.67
CA GLY A 44 4.29 4.28 6.27
C GLY A 44 4.74 2.85 6.01
N ASP A 45 5.57 2.28 6.89
CA ASP A 45 6.05 0.90 6.76
C ASP A 45 4.93 -0.11 6.98
N PHE A 46 4.04 0.16 7.96
CA PHE A 46 2.86 -0.67 8.20
C PHE A 46 1.91 -0.70 6.99
N VAL A 47 1.60 0.47 6.42
CA VAL A 47 0.74 0.56 5.24
C VAL A 47 1.40 -0.09 4.02
N ARG A 48 2.72 0.03 3.87
CA ARG A 48 3.46 -0.61 2.78
C ARG A 48 3.33 -2.13 2.82
N VAL A 49 3.54 -2.75 3.99
CA VAL A 49 3.38 -4.22 4.14
C VAL A 49 1.96 -4.66 3.74
N LEU A 50 0.94 -3.95 4.21
CA LEU A 50 -0.45 -4.24 3.83
C LEU A 50 -0.69 -4.16 2.31
N LEU A 51 -0.04 -3.20 1.63
CA LEU A 51 -0.13 -3.04 0.19
C LEU A 51 0.60 -4.18 -0.55
N GLU A 52 1.83 -4.50 -0.13
CA GLU A 52 2.64 -5.57 -0.74
C GLU A 52 1.93 -6.93 -0.62
N GLU A 53 1.45 -7.30 0.57
CA GLU A 53 0.69 -8.54 0.78
C GLU A 53 -0.58 -8.61 -0.09
N ALA A 54 -1.29 -7.49 -0.19
CA ALA A 54 -2.50 -7.38 -1.00
C ALA A 54 -2.23 -7.48 -2.51
N LEU A 55 -1.08 -6.99 -2.97
CA LEU A 55 -0.63 -7.12 -4.36
C LEU A 55 -0.20 -8.54 -4.66
N GLU A 56 0.65 -9.15 -3.83
CA GLU A 56 1.11 -10.53 -3.99
C GLU A 56 -0.06 -11.52 -4.08
N ALA A 57 -1.08 -11.35 -3.25
CA ALA A 57 -2.30 -12.16 -3.31
C ALA A 57 -2.99 -12.05 -4.68
N ARG A 58 -3.18 -10.82 -5.18
CA ARG A 58 -3.82 -10.58 -6.48
C ARG A 58 -2.99 -11.08 -7.65
N GLU A 59 -1.68 -10.95 -7.58
CA GLU A 59 -0.78 -11.48 -8.59
C GLU A 59 -0.82 -13.00 -8.64
N ARG A 60 -0.92 -13.67 -7.49
CA ARG A 60 -1.08 -15.12 -7.41
C ARG A 60 -2.37 -15.55 -8.10
N ASP A 61 -3.48 -14.89 -7.78
CA ASP A 61 -4.78 -15.18 -8.40
C ASP A 61 -4.74 -14.94 -9.91
N ALA A 62 -4.13 -13.84 -10.35
CA ALA A 62 -3.98 -13.52 -11.77
C ALA A 62 -3.13 -14.55 -12.52
N ARG A 63 -2.07 -15.09 -11.90
CA ARG A 63 -1.27 -16.18 -12.48
C ARG A 63 -2.10 -17.45 -12.66
N THR A 64 -2.84 -17.86 -11.62
CA THR A 64 -3.69 -19.06 -11.70
C THR A 64 -4.77 -18.95 -12.79
N VAL A 65 -5.32 -17.77 -13.03
CA VAL A 65 -6.30 -17.55 -14.11
C VAL A 65 -5.63 -17.66 -15.49
N LYS A 66 -4.44 -17.06 -15.66
CA LYS A 66 -3.69 -17.14 -16.93
C LYS A 66 -3.30 -18.57 -17.29
N ASP A 67 -2.85 -19.36 -16.32
CA ASP A 67 -2.46 -20.76 -16.54
C ASP A 67 -3.66 -21.60 -17.00
N ARG A 68 -4.85 -21.36 -16.44
CA ARG A 68 -6.09 -22.04 -16.85
C ARG A 68 -6.53 -21.65 -18.27
N GLN A 69 -6.39 -20.39 -18.65
CA GLN A 69 -6.70 -19.92 -20.00
C GLN A 69 -5.72 -20.46 -21.05
N HIS A 70 -4.46 -20.66 -20.68
CA HIS A 70 -3.46 -21.26 -21.56
C HIS A 70 -3.74 -22.76 -21.81
N LEU A 71 -4.27 -23.48 -20.81
CA LEU A 71 -4.64 -24.90 -20.93
C LEU A 71 -5.95 -25.13 -21.72
N SER A 72 -6.83 -24.12 -21.81
CA SER A 72 -8.10 -24.22 -22.56
C SER A 72 -8.01 -23.72 -24.01
N GLY A 73 -6.86 -23.22 -24.45
CA GLY A 73 -6.66 -22.62 -25.78
C GLY A 73 -5.94 -23.51 -26.79
N GLY A 74 -5.75 -24.79 -26.50
CA GLY A 74 -5.15 -25.77 -27.38
C GLY A 74 -6.19 -26.76 -27.91
N GLU A 75 -6.99 -26.33 -28.88
CA GLU A 75 -7.73 -27.20 -29.81
C GLU A 75 -7.26 -26.92 -31.23
#